data_AF-A0A8T6SF75-F1
#
_entry.id   AF-A0A8T6SF75-F1
#
_cell.length_a   1.000
_cell.length_b   1.000
_cell.length_c   1.000
_cell.angle_alpha   90.00
_cell.angle_beta   90.00
_cell.angle_gamma   90.00
#
_symmetry.space_group_name_H-M   'P 1'
#
loop_
_entity.id
_entity.type
_entity.pdbx_description
1 polymer ?
#
loop_
_entity_poly.entity_id
_entity_poly.type
_entity_poly.pdbx_seq_one_letter_code
_entity_poly.pdbx_strand_id
1 'polypeptide(L)' 'MFNKLREREIITNEMEEKLKEMKAFCNTLVHRYDHIDDKLVYENLNNLGDFLEFKHQITAFFENNYYG' A
#
# COMPACT_ATOMS: atom_id res chain seq x y z
N MET A 1 -10.50 5.51 -2.61
CA MET A 1 -10.76 4.22 -1.92
C MET A 1 -9.97 4.17 -0.62
N PHE A 2 -8.63 4.31 -0.66
CA PHE A 2 -7.81 4.34 0.56
C PHE A 2 -8.12 5.54 1.48
N ASN A 3 -8.61 6.66 0.94
CA ASN A 3 -9.09 7.80 1.71
C ASN A 3 -10.08 7.45 2.83
N LYS A 4 -10.97 6.45 2.62
CA LYS A 4 -11.92 6.01 3.65
C LYS A 4 -11.25 5.33 4.85
N LEU A 5 -10.12 4.67 4.63
CA LEU A 5 -9.33 4.05 5.70
C LEU A 5 -8.61 5.13 6.51
N ARG A 6 -8.02 6.11 5.82
CA ARG A 6 -7.39 7.27 6.44
C ARG A 6 -8.40 8.13 7.22
N GLU A 7 -9.57 8.42 6.64
CA GLU A 7 -10.65 9.18 7.31
C GLU A 7 -11.15 8.52 8.60
N ARG A 8 -10.96 7.21 8.73
CA ARG A 8 -11.27 6.44 9.94
C ARG A 8 -10.06 6.20 10.83
N GLU A 9 -8.93 6.84 10.53
CA GLU A 9 -7.65 6.72 11.24
C GLU A 9 -7.13 5.28 11.32
N ILE A 10 -7.57 4.42 10.40
CA ILE A 10 -7.11 3.02 10.29
C ILE A 10 -5.70 2.96 9.71
N ILE A 11 -5.38 3.91 8.82
CA ILE A 11 -4.05 4.06 8.22
C ILE A 11 -3.61 5.52 8.28
N THR A 12 -2.30 5.75 8.27
CA THR A 12 -1.73 7.10 8.22
C THR A 12 -1.87 7.75 6.84
N ASN A 13 -1.71 9.08 6.79
CA ASN A 13 -1.65 9.82 5.51
C ASN A 13 -0.53 9.30 4.61
N GLU A 14 0.64 9.02 5.19
CA GLU A 14 1.78 8.48 4.46
C GLU A 14 1.44 7.11 3.83
N MET A 15 0.77 6.24 4.58
CA MET A 15 0.34 4.94 4.08
C MET A 15 -0.71 5.07 2.96
N GLU A 16 -1.61 6.06 3.05
CA GLU A 16 -2.56 6.33 1.96
C GLU A 16 -1.85 6.66 0.64
N GLU A 17 -0.82 7.51 0.68
CA GLU A 17 -0.05 7.88 -0.51
C GLU A 17 0.73 6.69 -1.08
N LYS A 18 1.42 5.92 -0.22
CA LYS A 18 2.11 4.69 -0.64
C LYS A 18 1.17 3.69 -1.34
N LEU A 19 -0.02 3.47 -0.78
CA LEU A 19 -1.03 2.57 -1.38
C LEU A 19 -1.55 3.09 -2.73
N LYS A 20 -1.66 4.42 -2.92
CA LYS A 20 -2.02 5.00 -4.23
C LYS A 20 -0.93 4.73 -5.27
N GLU A 21 0.33 4.93 -4.91
CA GLU A 21 1.48 4.65 -5.78
C GLU A 21 1.53 3.17 -6.17
N MET A 22 1.41 2.27 -5.19
CA MET A 22 1.35 0.82 -5.43
C MET A 22 0.20 0.44 -6.36
N LYS A 23 -0.98 1.02 -6.19
CA LYS A 23 -2.12 0.77 -7.08
C LYS A 23 -1.83 1.24 -8.51
N ALA A 24 -1.23 2.42 -8.67
CA ALA A 24 -0.86 2.94 -9.98
C ALA A 24 0.21 2.07 -10.66
N PHE A 25 1.16 1.54 -9.89
CA PHE A 25 2.15 0.59 -10.36
C PHE A 25 1.53 -0.74 -10.80
N CYS A 26 0.65 -1.35 -10.00
CA CYS A 26 -0.08 -2.56 -10.39
C CYS A 26 -0.86 -2.39 -11.69
N ASN A 27 -1.52 -1.24 -11.88
CA ASN A 27 -2.20 -0.92 -13.14
C ASN A 27 -1.21 -0.83 -14.31
N THR A 28 -0.03 -0.25 -14.08
CA THR A 28 1.04 -0.18 -15.08
C THR A 28 1.53 -1.56 -15.49
N LEU A 29 1.75 -2.47 -14.53
CA LEU A 29 2.14 -3.85 -14.83
C LEU A 29 1.08 -4.55 -15.68
N VAL A 30 -0.19 -4.52 -15.26
CA VAL A 30 -1.32 -5.14 -15.97
C VAL A 30 -1.44 -4.66 -17.41
N HIS A 31 -1.23 -3.37 -17.66
CA HIS A 31 -1.39 -2.81 -19.00
C HIS A 31 -0.13 -2.87 -19.87
N ARG A 32 1.06 -3.07 -19.29
CA ARG A 32 2.33 -3.05 -20.03
C ARG A 32 3.08 -4.39 -19.96
N TYR A 33 2.39 -5.50 -19.68
CA TYR A 33 3.01 -6.83 -19.57
C TYR A 33 3.89 -7.21 -20.77
N ASP A 34 3.60 -6.72 -21.99
CA ASP A 34 4.39 -6.99 -23.20
C ASP A 34 5.68 -6.15 -23.33
N HIS A 35 5.85 -5.10 -22.53
CA HIS A 35 6.99 -4.16 -22.51
C HIS A 35 7.28 -3.71 -21.07
N ILE A 36 7.38 -4.67 -20.14
CA ILE A 36 7.74 -4.34 -18.76
C ILE A 36 9.16 -3.77 -18.73
N ASP A 37 9.30 -2.58 -18.17
CA ASP A 37 10.60 -1.98 -17.87
C ASP A 37 11.13 -2.59 -16.57
N ASP A 38 12.09 -3.50 -16.70
CA ASP A 38 12.72 -4.22 -15.58
C ASP A 38 13.27 -3.28 -14.50
N LYS A 39 13.68 -2.06 -14.88
CA LYS A 39 14.17 -1.05 -13.93
C LYS A 39 13.05 -0.56 -13.02
N LEU A 40 11.87 -0.30 -13.57
CA LEU A 40 10.69 0.14 -12.81
C LEU A 40 10.22 -0.95 -11.83
N VAL A 41 10.33 -2.21 -12.23
CA VAL A 41 10.02 -3.37 -11.38
C VAL A 41 11.02 -3.47 -10.24
N TYR A 42 12.32 -3.39 -10.55
CA TYR A 42 13.38 -3.49 -9.54
C TYR A 42 13.28 -2.39 -8.47
N GLU A 43 12.98 -1.15 -8.87
CA GLU A 43 12.79 -0.04 -7.93
C GLU A 43 11.58 -0.26 -7.00
N ASN A 44 10.49 -0.85 -7.51
CA ASN A 44 9.29 -1.13 -6.71
C ASN A 44 9.43 -2.36 -5.79
N LEU A 45 10.32 -3.32 -6.11
CA LEU A 45 10.60 -4.47 -5.24
C LEU A 45 11.27 -4.07 -3.90
N ASN A 46 11.87 -2.89 -3.81
CA ASN A 46 12.44 -2.39 -2.55
C ASN A 46 11.36 -1.95 -1.54
N ASN A 47 10.11 -1.79 -1.97
CA ASN A 47 9.01 -1.32 -1.12
C ASN A 47 8.27 -2.47 -0.41
N LEU A 48 8.87 -3.66 -0.33
CA LEU A 48 8.26 -4.80 0.37
C LEU A 48 7.96 -4.50 1.86
N GLY A 49 8.75 -3.61 2.48
CA GLY A 49 8.51 -3.13 3.83
C GLY A 49 7.19 -2.38 4.00
N ASP A 50 6.70 -1.71 2.95
CA ASP A 50 5.42 -0.98 3.02
C ASP A 50 4.22 -1.92 3.17
N PHE A 51 4.31 -3.16 2.66
CA PHE A 51 3.27 -4.16 2.91
C PHE A 51 3.24 -4.61 4.38
N LEU A 52 4.41 -4.71 5.03
CA LEU A 52 4.49 -5.06 6.44
C LEU A 52 3.93 -3.92 7.30
N GLU A 53 4.28 -2.69 6.98
CA GLU A 53 3.77 -1.50 7.67
C GLU A 53 2.25 -1.36 7.48
N PHE A 54 1.75 -1.59 6.26
CA PHE A 54 0.31 -1.61 6.02
C PHE A 54 -0.38 -2.69 6.87
N LYS A 55 0.14 -3.92 6.88
CA LYS A 55 -0.38 -5.01 7.70
C LYS A 55 -0.40 -4.61 9.18
N HIS A 56 0.68 -4.01 9.67
CA HIS A 56 0.80 -3.59 11.07
C HIS A 56 -0.28 -2.58 11.45
N GLN A 57 -0.50 -1.55 10.63
CA GLN A 57 -1.54 -0.53 10.89
C GLN A 57 -2.94 -1.14 10.93
N ILE A 58 -3.25 -2.06 10.01
CA ILE A 58 -4.54 -2.78 10.02
C ILE A 58 -4.70 -3.63 11.28
N THR A 59 -3.67 -4.39 11.69
CA THR A 59 -3.74 -5.23 12.89
C THR A 59 -3.84 -4.40 14.17
N ALA A 60 -3.09 -3.30 14.26
CA ALA A 60 -3.13 -2.39 15.41
C ALA A 60 -4.53 -1.76 15.58
N PHE A 61 -5.20 -1.42 14.48
CA PHE A 61 -6.59 -0.97 14.54
C PHE A 61 -7.50 -2.03 15.18
N PHE A 62 -7.40 -3.30 14.78
CA PHE A 62 -8.22 -4.35 15.39
C PHE A 62 -7.88 -4.59 16.86
N GLU A 63 -6.59 -4.68 17.22
CA GLU A 63 -6.17 -4.88 18.61
C GLU A 63 -6.70 -3.79 19.55
N ASN A 64 -6.64 -2.52 19.13
CA ASN A 64 -7.18 -1.41 19.91
C ASN A 64 -8.71 -1.43 20.03
N ASN A 65 -9.44 -2.05 19.08
CA ASN A 65 -10.90 -2.17 19.14
C ASN A 65 -11.39 -3.40 19.92
N TYR A 66 -10.55 -4.42 20.14
CA TYR A 66 -10.92 -5.64 20.88
C TYR A 66 -10.55 -5.59 22.37
N TYR A 67 -9.65 -4.68 22.77
CA TYR A 67 -9.24 -4.46 24.16
C TYR A 67 -9.57 -3.06 24.71
N GLY A 68 -10.30 -2.24 23.93
CA GLY A 68 -10.80 -0.91 24.31
C GLY A 68 -12.23 -0.91 24.83
#